data_AF-A0A5K1CS21-F1
#
_entry.id   AF-A0A5K1CS21-F1
#
_cell.length_a   1.000
_cell.length_b   1.000
_cell.length_c   1.000
_cell.angle_alpha   90.00
_cell.angle_beta   90.00
_cell.angle_gamma   90.00
#
_symmetry.space_group_name_H-M   'P 1'
#
loop_
_entity.id
_entity.type
_entity.pdbx_description
1 polymer ?
#
loop_
_entity_poly.entity_id
_entity_poly.type
_entity_poly.pdbx_seq_one_letter_code
_entity_poly.pdbx_strand_id
1 'polypeptide(L)' 'FDDILNSVFTSSPTVALIVGTLLDNTLEAVSSVRDRGLSWWLPFQREKGDVRNEEFYRFPVNFHDFIPARYLY' A
#
# COMPACT_ATOMS: atom_id res chain seq x y z
N PHE A 1 -10.02 -9.70 18.42
CA PHE A 1 -8.60 -9.34 18.20
C PHE A 1 -7.79 -10.61 17.98
N ASP A 2 -7.88 -11.56 18.91
CA ASP A 2 -7.23 -12.87 18.82
C ASP A 2 -7.58 -13.64 17.54
N ASP A 3 -8.85 -13.66 17.13
CA ASP A 3 -9.26 -14.38 15.90
C ASP A 3 -8.60 -13.81 14.63
N ILE A 4 -8.37 -12.50 14.59
CA ILE A 4 -7.71 -11.84 13.46
C ILE A 4 -6.25 -12.28 13.42
N LEU A 5 -5.55 -12.22 14.56
CA LEU A 5 -4.17 -12.66 14.64
C LEU A 5 -4.03 -14.15 14.33
N ASN A 6 -4.93 -14.98 14.87
CA ASN A 6 -4.91 -16.42 14.65
C ASN A 6 -5.15 -16.76 13.18
N SER A 7 -6.08 -16.05 12.51
CA SER A 7 -6.30 -16.19 11.07
C SER A 7 -5.06 -15.81 10.24
N VAL A 8 -4.37 -14.72 10.62
CA VAL A 8 -3.16 -14.25 9.92
C VAL A 8 -2.01 -15.25 10.07
N PHE A 9 -1.74 -15.72 11.30
CA PHE A 9 -0.61 -16.60 11.59
C PHE A 9 -0.85 -18.09 11.26
N THR A 10 -2.11 -18.51 11.14
CA THR A 10 -2.46 -19.87 10.66
C THR A 10 -2.43 -19.96 9.13
N SER A 11 -2.58 -18.84 8.44
CA SER A 11 -2.54 -18.78 6.97
C SER A 11 -1.09 -18.86 6.47
N SER A 12 -0.68 -20.03 5.99
CA SER A 12 0.63 -20.24 5.35
C SER A 12 1.00 -19.19 4.29
N PRO A 13 0.13 -18.83 3.31
CA PRO A 13 0.49 -17.79 2.35
C PRO A 13 0.68 -16.42 3.00
N THR A 14 -0.09 -16.09 4.03
CA THR A 14 0.05 -14.81 4.74
C THR A 14 1.37 -14.74 5.51
N VAL A 15 1.74 -15.81 6.22
CA VAL A 15 3.03 -15.89 6.92
C VAL A 15 4.20 -15.84 5.93
N ALA A 16 4.11 -16.56 4.81
CA ALA A 16 5.14 -16.53 3.77
C ALA A 16 5.33 -15.12 3.18
N LEU A 17 4.24 -14.40 2.91
CA LEU A 17 4.30 -13.01 2.45
C LEU A 17 4.96 -12.09 3.48
N ILE A 18 4.63 -12.24 4.77
CA ILE A 18 5.23 -11.43 5.84
C ILE A 18 6.74 -11.68 5.91
N VAL A 19 7.17 -12.94 5.97
CA VAL A 19 8.59 -13.30 6.08
C VAL A 19 9.37 -12.87 4.84
N GLY A 20 8.83 -13.13 3.64
CA GLY A 20 9.46 -12.69 2.38
C GLY A 20 9.62 -11.18 2.32
N THR A 21 8.58 -10.43 2.67
CA THR A 21 8.64 -8.96 2.71
C THR A 21 9.67 -8.46 3.72
N LEU A 22 9.77 -9.08 4.91
CA LEU A 22 10.77 -8.71 5.92
C LEU A 22 12.19 -8.94 5.41
N LEU A 23 12.46 -10.09 4.79
CA LEU A 23 13.76 -10.40 4.22
C LEU A 23 14.11 -9.45 3.09
N ASP A 24 13.17 -9.16 2.18
CA ASP A 24 13.35 -8.21 1.08
C ASP A 24 13.70 -6.81 1.57
N ASN A 25 13.20 -6.41 2.76
CA ASN A 25 13.44 -5.09 3.35
C ASN A 25 14.68 -5.00 4.25
N THR A 26 15.25 -6.14 4.66
CA THR A 26 16.37 -6.15 5.63
C THR A 26 17.68 -6.66 5.03
N LEU A 27 17.64 -7.58 4.08
CA LEU A 27 18.83 -8.03 3.35
C LEU A 27 19.08 -7.11 2.15
N GLU A 28 20.25 -6.44 2.16
CA GLU A 28 20.72 -5.60 1.04
C GLU A 28 19.71 -4.58 0.51
N ALA A 29 18.98 -3.97 1.44
CA ALA A 29 17.86 -3.11 1.12
C ALA A 29 18.23 -1.81 0.36
N VAL A 30 19.51 -1.42 0.39
CA VAL A 30 19.99 -0.18 -0.25
C VAL A 30 20.46 -0.43 -1.69
N SER A 31 21.10 -1.58 -1.97
CA SER A 31 21.55 -1.92 -3.33
C SER A 31 20.40 -2.38 -4.22
N SER A 32 19.37 -3.01 -3.63
CA SER A 32 18.22 -3.59 -4.36
C SER A 32 17.01 -2.64 -4.54
N VAL A 33 17.06 -1.39 -4.06
CA VAL A 33 15.91 -0.44 -4.10
C VAL A 33 15.27 -0.34 -5.49
N ARG A 34 16.10 -0.36 -6.52
CA ARG A 34 15.68 -0.15 -7.91
C ARG A 34 14.99 -1.37 -8.52
N ASP A 35 15.28 -2.56 -8.02
CA ASP A 35 14.84 -3.84 -8.58
C ASP A 35 13.65 -4.45 -7.81
N ARG A 36 13.35 -3.97 -6.60
CA ARG A 36 12.26 -4.45 -5.72
C ARG A 36 10.85 -4.01 -6.14
N GLY A 37 10.65 -3.46 -7.33
CA GLY A 37 9.35 -2.97 -7.80
C GLY A 37 8.78 -1.78 -7.02
N LEU A 38 9.48 -1.25 -6.00
CA LEU A 38 9.08 -0.07 -5.25
C LEU A 38 8.91 1.15 -6.15
N SER A 39 9.77 1.29 -7.17
CA SER A 39 9.65 2.31 -8.20
C SER A 39 8.36 2.20 -9.02
N TRP A 40 7.87 0.97 -9.24
CA TRP A 40 6.57 0.73 -9.88
C TRP A 40 5.41 1.04 -8.94
N TRP A 41 5.56 0.79 -7.64
CA TRP A 41 4.54 1.09 -6.63
C TRP A 41 4.47 2.57 -6.23
N LEU A 42 5.58 3.29 -6.35
CA LEU A 42 5.72 4.68 -5.89
C LEU A 42 4.65 5.65 -6.45
N PRO A 43 4.27 5.59 -7.74
CA PRO A 43 3.20 6.43 -8.29
C PRO A 43 1.85 6.17 -7.60
N PHE A 44 1.58 4.94 -7.16
CA PHE A 44 0.32 4.56 -6.51
C PHE A 44 0.19 5.04 -5.07
N GLN A 45 1.25 5.57 -4.46
CA GLN A 45 1.21 6.05 -3.07
C GLN A 45 0.63 7.48 -2.94
N ARG A 46 0.31 8.13 -4.06
CA ARG A 46 -0.24 9.49 -4.11
C ARG A 46 -1.37 9.56 -5.11
N GLU A 47 -2.45 10.27 -4.78
CA GLU A 47 -3.60 10.47 -5.68
C GLU A 47 -3.17 10.96 -7.06
N LYS A 48 -2.26 11.93 -7.14
CA LYS A 48 -1.79 12.53 -8.41
C LYS A 48 -0.55 11.86 -9.01
N GLY A 49 -0.16 10.68 -8.52
CA GLY A 49 1.06 10.01 -8.97
C GLY A 49 0.90 9.24 -10.29
N ASP A 50 -0.29 8.72 -10.59
CA ASP A 50 -0.61 7.97 -11.81
C ASP A 50 -2.08 8.18 -12.18
N VAL A 51 -2.42 8.17 -13.47
CA VAL A 51 -3.81 8.35 -13.94
C VAL A 51 -4.77 7.28 -13.42
N ARG A 52 -4.25 6.08 -13.10
CA ARG A 52 -5.04 4.98 -12.53
C ARG A 52 -5.46 5.23 -11.07
N ASN A 53 -4.80 6.16 -10.39
CA ASN A 53 -5.09 6.47 -8.99
C ASN A 53 -6.34 7.33 -8.83
N GLU A 54 -6.76 8.03 -9.90
CA GLU A 54 -7.93 8.91 -9.85
C GLU A 54 -9.20 8.15 -9.43
N GLU A 55 -9.37 6.90 -9.88
CA GLU A 55 -10.50 6.07 -9.45
C GLU A 55 -10.31 5.47 -8.06
N PHE A 56 -9.09 5.05 -7.73
CA PHE A 56 -8.77 4.37 -6.47
C PHE A 56 -8.88 5.30 -5.26
N TYR A 57 -8.42 6.55 -5.41
CA TYR A 57 -8.47 7.56 -4.34
C TYR A 57 -9.74 8.41 -4.37
N ARG A 58 -10.66 8.17 -5.32
CA ARG A 58 -11.92 8.91 -5.37
C ARG A 58 -12.77 8.59 -4.16
N PHE A 59 -13.30 9.62 -3.53
CA PHE A 59 -14.29 9.44 -2.49
C PHE A 59 -15.54 8.74 -3.05
N PRO A 60 -16.09 7.74 -2.35
CA PRO A 60 -17.35 7.13 -2.74
C PRO A 60 -18.45 8.20 -2.76
N VAL A 61 -19.44 8.06 -3.65
CA VAL A 61 -20.64 8.95 -3.71
C VAL A 61 -20.31 10.44 -3.90
N ASN A 62 -19.18 10.79 -4.53
CA ASN A 62 -18.74 12.18 -4.74
C ASN A 62 -18.73 13.03 -3.45
N PHE A 63 -18.33 12.43 -2.32
CA PHE A 63 -18.22 13.15 -1.04
C PHE A 63 -17.26 14.35 -1.07
N HIS A 64 -16.39 14.44 -2.08
CA HIS A 64 -15.50 15.57 -2.32
C HIS A 64 -16.24 16.92 -2.34
N ASP A 65 -17.47 16.96 -2.89
CA ASP A 65 -18.26 18.19 -3.03
C ASP A 65 -18.76 18.75 -1.69
N PHE A 66 -18.76 17.92 -0.63
CA PHE A 66 -19.17 18.30 0.71
C PHE A 66 -17.99 18.63 1.63
N ILE A 67 -16.76 18.40 1.18
CA ILE A 67 -15.55 18.67 1.95
C ILE A 67 -15.10 20.11 1.66
N PRO A 68 -14.97 20.97 2.68
CA PRO A 68 -14.45 22.32 2.47
C PRO A 68 -13.06 22.28 1.82
N ALA A 69 -12.84 23.08 0.77
CA ALA A 69 -11.62 23.09 -0.04
C ALA A 69 -10.31 23.22 0.76
N ARG A 70 -10.36 23.78 1.98
CA ARG A 70 -9.21 23.87 2.89
C ARG A 70 -8.67 22.51 3.39
N TYR A 71 -9.41 21.42 3.20
CA TYR A 71 -9.04 20.06 3.64
C TYR A 71 -8.67 19.13 2.47
N LEU A 72 -8.67 19.64 1.23
CA LEU A 72 -8.47 18.83 0.02
C LEU A 72 -7.03 18.91 -0.54
N TYR A 73 -6.03 18.99 0.34
CA TYR A 73 -4.61 19.11 -0.03
C TYR A 73 -3.73 18.15 0.76
#